data_AF-Q72FJ0-F1
#
_entry.id   AF-Q72FJ0-F1
#
_cell.length_a   1.000
_cell.length_b   1.000
_cell.length_c   1.000
_cell.angle_alpha   90.00
_cell.angle_beta   90.00
_cell.angle_gamma   90.00
#
_symmetry.space_group_name_H-M   'P 1'
#
loop_
_entity.id
_entity.type
_entity.pdbx_description
1 polymer ?
#
loop_
_entity_poly.entity_id
_entity_poly.type
_entity_poly.pdbx_seq_one_letter_code
_entity_poly.pdbx_strand_id
1 'polypeptide(L)' 'MKTTELVKRLKGLGFQEVGGKKHIKYRHPDGRWTVISKGSHEISVDLLKNMEKQIKEKLT' A
#
# COMPACT_ATOMS: atom_id res chain seq x y z
N MET A 1 -12.04 1.10 0.50
CA MET A 1 -11.00 1.86 1.24
C MET A 1 -10.40 2.90 0.32
N LYS A 2 -10.20 4.13 0.80
CA LYS A 2 -9.56 5.21 0.01
C LYS A 2 -8.03 5.07 0.03
N THR A 3 -7.37 5.54 -1.03
CA THR A 3 -5.90 5.55 -1.12
C THR A 3 -5.24 6.22 0.09
N THR A 4 -5.79 7.33 0.57
CA THR A 4 -5.26 8.07 1.73
C THR A 4 -5.28 7.25 3.02
N GLU A 5 -6.34 6.45 3.22
CA GLU A 5 -6.49 5.57 4.38
C GLU A 5 -5.53 4.38 4.30
N LEU A 6 -5.38 3.79 3.11
CA LEU A 6 -4.39 2.73 2.89
C LEU A 6 -2.96 3.20 3.16
N VAL A 7 -2.60 4.41 2.70
CA VAL A 7 -1.27 4.99 2.96
C VAL A 7 -1.04 5.17 4.45
N LYS A 8 -2.04 5.62 5.21
CA LYS A 8 -1.94 5.71 6.68
C LYS A 8 -1.74 4.33 7.31
N ARG A 9 -2.49 3.30 6.88
CA ARG A 9 -2.30 1.92 7.34
C ARG A 9 -0.89 1.41 7.04
N LEU A 10 -0.41 1.55 5.81
CA LEU A 10 0.93 1.11 5.43
C LEU A 10 2.02 1.79 6.26
N LYS A 11 1.93 3.10 6.50
CA LYS A 11 2.87 3.82 7.37
C LYS A 11 2.81 3.32 8.81
N GLY A 12 1.61 3.04 9.33
CA GLY A 12 1.43 2.44 10.66
C GLY A 12 2.01 1.02 10.78
N LEU A 13 2.04 0.27 9.68
CA LEU A 13 2.70 -1.03 9.57
C LEU A 13 4.21 -0.94 9.33
N GLY A 14 4.81 0.26 9.35
CA GLY A 14 6.25 0.45 9.16
C GLY A 14 6.72 0.47 7.70
N PHE A 15 5.82 0.50 6.71
CA PHE A 15 6.21 0.69 5.31
C PHE A 15 6.63 2.14 5.06
N GLN A 16 7.74 2.28 4.34
CA GLN A 16 8.32 3.56 3.95
C GLN A 16 8.09 3.82 2.47
N GLU A 17 7.76 5.07 2.13
CA GLU A 17 7.65 5.52 0.74
C GLU A 17 9.05 5.61 0.12
N VAL A 18 9.28 4.84 -0.96
CA VAL A 18 10.53 4.85 -1.74
C VAL A 18 10.41 5.77 -2.96
N GLY A 19 9.20 6.25 -3.25
CA GLY A 19 8.91 7.22 -4.31
C GLY A 19 8.27 6.61 -5.56
N GLY A 20 8.02 7.48 -6.53
CA GLY A 20 7.37 7.18 -7.81
C GLY A 20 6.54 8.37 -8.34
N LYS A 21 6.26 8.40 -9.64
CA LYS A 21 5.48 9.50 -10.25
C LYS A 21 3.98 9.24 -10.21
N LYS A 22 3.52 8.22 -10.95
CA LYS A 22 2.10 7.81 -11.04
C LYS A 22 1.75 6.69 -10.07
N HIS A 23 2.71 5.80 -9.80
CA HIS A 23 2.59 4.73 -8.84
C HIS A 23 3.71 4.87 -7.82
N ILE A 24 3.34 4.90 -6.55
CA ILE A 24 4.24 5.08 -5.42
C ILE A 24 4.59 3.71 -4.87
N LYS A 25 5.89 3.43 -4.75
CA LYS A 25 6.39 2.21 -4.14
C LYS A 25 6.55 2.39 -2.62
N TYR A 26 6.07 1.41 -1.87
CA TYR A 26 6.21 1.31 -0.43
C TYR A 26 7.03 0.07 -0.09
N ARG A 27 8.04 0.21 0.77
CA ARG A 27 8.93 -0.88 1.19
C ARG A 27 8.99 -0.94 2.70
N HIS A 28 8.88 -2.14 3.25
CA HIS A 28 9.11 -2.41 4.66
C HIS A 28 10.55 -2.88 4.89
N PRO A 29 11.18 -2.57 6.04
CA PRO A 29 12.56 -2.96 6.34
C PRO A 29 12.84 -4.46 6.25
N ASP A 30 11.84 -5.32 6.48
CA ASP A 30 11.97 -6.78 6.35
C ASP A 30 11.98 -7.31 4.90
N GLY A 31 11.91 -6.41 3.91
CA GLY A 31 11.95 -6.76 2.49
C GLY A 31 10.59 -6.86 1.79
N ARG A 32 9.46 -6.79 2.52
CA ARG A 32 8.12 -6.68 1.90
C ARG A 32 7.99 -5.37 1.13
N TRP A 33 7.26 -5.37 0.03
CA TRP A 33 6.97 -4.15 -0.72
C TRP A 33 5.61 -4.24 -1.41
N THR A 34 5.03 -3.08 -1.69
CA THR A 34 3.82 -2.95 -2.48
C THR A 34 3.81 -1.63 -3.25
N VAL A 35 2.87 -1.47 -4.17
CA VAL A 35 2.77 -0.30 -5.06
C VAL A 35 1.33 0.19 -5.08
N ILE A 36 1.15 1.50 -4.96
CA ILE A 36 -0.16 2.15 -4.96
C ILE A 36 -0.17 3.26 -6.01
N SER A 37 -1.26 3.41 -6.75
CA SER A 37 -1.51 4.58 -7.61
C SER A 37 -1.59 5.87 -6.79
N LYS A 38 -0.84 6.90 -7.22
CA LYS A 38 -0.89 8.22 -6.61
C LYS A 38 -2.26 8.86 -6.85
N GLY A 39 -2.82 9.50 -5.83
CA GLY A 39 -4.08 10.24 -5.90
C GLY A 39 -5.05 9.86 -4.79
N SER A 40 -6.29 10.32 -4.90
CA SER A 40 -7.38 10.00 -3.98
C SER A 40 -8.49 9.31 -4.76
N HIS A 41 -8.48 7.98 -4.74
CA HIS A 41 -9.53 7.15 -5.33
C HIS A 41 -9.84 5.98 -4.39
N GLU A 42 -10.92 5.27 -4.70
CA GLU A 42 -11.21 4.02 -4.04
C GLU A 42 -10.36 2.90 -4.63
N ILE A 43 -9.86 2.05 -3.76
CA ILE A 43 -9.09 0.87 -4.15
C ILE A 43 -10.05 -0.30 -4.25
N SER A 44 -10.00 -0.99 -5.38
CA SER A 44 -10.81 -2.20 -5.60
C SER A 44 -10.48 -3.28 -4.56
N VAL A 45 -11.49 -4.06 -4.20
CA VAL A 45 -11.34 -5.16 -3.24
C VAL A 45 -10.30 -6.17 -3.70
N ASP A 46 -10.25 -6.48 -5.01
CA ASP A 46 -9.26 -7.39 -5.58
C ASP A 46 -7.82 -6.88 -5.44
N LEU A 47 -7.61 -5.57 -5.63
CA LEU A 47 -6.29 -4.99 -5.43
C LEU A 47 -5.89 -5.05 -3.95
N LEU A 48 -6.81 -4.77 -3.02
CA LEU A 48 -6.56 -4.91 -1.58
C LEU A 48 -6.17 -6.36 -1.23
N LYS A 49 -6.93 -7.36 -1.67
CA LYS A 49 -6.62 -8.78 -1.44
C LYS A 49 -5.26 -9.18 -1.98
N ASN A 50 -4.89 -8.67 -3.16
CA ASN A 50 -3.57 -8.92 -3.73
C ASN A 50 -2.46 -8.26 -2.92
N MET A 51 -2.69 -7.03 -2.43
CA MET A 51 -1.75 -6.34 -1.56
C MET A 51 -1.58 -7.06 -0.22
N GLU A 52 -2.65 -7.54 0.41
CA GLU A 52 -2.60 -8.33 1.65
C GLU A 52 -1.68 -9.54 1.51
N LYS A 53 -1.72 -10.24 0.36
CA LYS A 53 -0.80 -11.34 0.06
C LYS A 53 0.65 -10.89 -0.06
N GLN A 54 0.90 -9.74 -0.68
CA GLN A 54 2.26 -9.19 -0.84
C GLN A 54 2.86 -8.76 0.49
N ILE A 55 2.07 -8.07 1.31
CA ILE A 55 2.51 -7.52 2.58
C ILE A 55 2.32 -8.48 3.75
N LYS A 56 1.67 -9.64 3.55
CA LYS A 56 1.38 -10.63 4.60
C LYS A 56 0.66 -10.06 5.83
N GLU A 57 -0.12 -9.00 5.64
CA GLU A 57 -0.92 -8.31 6.67
C GLU A 57 -2.36 -8.13 6.16
N LYS A 58 -3.32 -8.04 7.08
CA LYS A 58 -4.70 -7.69 6.71
C LYS A 58 -4.86 -6.19 6.51
N LEU A 59 -5.44 -5.82 5.38
CA LEU A 59 -5.80 -4.46 4.96
C LEU A 59 -7.30 -4.25 4.90
N THR A 60 -8.11 -5.31 4.99
CA THR A 60 -9.55 -5.26 5.31
C THR A 60 -9.75 -5.45 6.81
#